data_AF-A0A8J4R6D1-F1
#
_entry.id   AF-A0A8J4R6D1-F1
#
_cell.length_a   1.000
_cell.length_b   1.000
_cell.length_c   1.000
_cell.angle_alpha   90.00
_cell.angle_beta   90.00
_cell.angle_gamma   90.00
#
_symmetry.space_group_name_H-M   'P 1'
#
loop_
_entity.id
_entity.type
_entity.pdbx_description
1 polymer ?
#
loop_
_entity_poly.entity_id
_entity_poly.type
_entity_poly.pdbx_seq_one_letter_code
_entity_poly.pdbx_strand_id
1 'polypeptide(L)'
;MAAPKPEEISHPAMDQLQGLEYCIDSNPSWGEAIALGFQHYILALGTAVMIPSFLVPLMGGTDGDKVRVVQTLLFVEGINTLIQTLFGTRLPTVIGGSYAFMVPIISIIHDSSLAKIDDPHLRFLNTMRAVQGALIVASSIQIILGFSQLWAICSRFFSPLGMVPVIALVGFGLFDRGFPVVGRCVEIGIPMFILFIVFSQYLKNFQAKKLPILERFALLISITVIWAYAHLLTASGAYRHRPDLTQINCRTDKANLISSAPWIKIPYPLQWGAPTFDAGHAFGMMAATLVSLIESTGAYKAASRLASATPPPAHVLSRGIGWQGIGILLSGLFGTLTGSTVSVENVGLLGSTRVGSRRVIQISAGFMIFFSMLGKFGALFASIPFTIFAAVYCVLFGLVASVGLSFLQFTNMNSMRNLFITGVAFFLGLSVPEYFREYTAKALHGPAHTRAGWFNDFLNTIFFSSPTVALIVAIFLDNTLDYKESARDRGMPWWVKFRTFKGDSRNEEFYTLPFNLNRFFPPS
;
A
#
# COMPACT_ATOMS: atom_id res chain seq x y z
N MET A 1 0.85 36.03 30.98
CA MET A 1 -0.28 35.08 30.83
C MET A 1 0.16 33.76 31.41
N ALA A 2 -0.51 33.28 32.45
CA ALA A 2 -0.26 31.94 33.00
C ALA A 2 -0.58 30.90 31.91
N ALA A 3 0.25 29.85 31.79
CA ALA A 3 -0.06 28.75 30.90
C ALA A 3 -1.43 28.16 31.29
N PRO A 4 -2.35 27.94 30.33
CA PRO A 4 -3.66 27.37 30.64
C PRO A 4 -3.47 26.04 31.35
N LYS A 5 -4.30 25.79 32.37
CA LYS A 5 -4.24 24.52 33.11
C LYS A 5 -4.57 23.38 32.12
N PRO A 6 -3.99 22.18 32.26
CA PRO A 6 -4.29 21.04 31.38
C PRO A 6 -5.80 20.73 31.25
N GLU A 7 -6.59 21.13 32.25
CA GLU A 7 -8.05 20.99 32.35
C GLU A 7 -8.82 21.92 31.38
N GLU A 8 -8.20 22.98 30.84
CA GLU A 8 -8.82 23.94 29.90
C GLU A 8 -8.61 23.56 28.42
N ILE A 9 -7.81 22.52 28.13
CA ILE A 9 -7.64 22.00 26.77
C ILE A 9 -8.79 21.03 26.48
N SER A 10 -9.75 21.44 25.64
CA SER A 10 -10.92 20.61 25.31
C SER A 10 -10.57 19.26 24.66
N HIS A 11 -9.39 19.17 24.01
CA HIS A 11 -8.89 17.96 23.35
C HIS A 11 -7.38 17.75 23.59
N PRO A 12 -6.98 17.02 24.64
CA PRO A 12 -5.56 16.72 24.87
C PRO A 12 -5.00 15.80 23.78
N ALA A 13 -3.71 15.96 23.46
CA ALA A 13 -3.02 15.08 22.53
C ALA A 13 -2.92 13.66 23.10
N MET A 14 -3.58 12.69 22.45
CA MET A 14 -3.61 11.30 22.90
C MET A 14 -2.70 10.39 22.06
N ASP A 15 -2.06 9.42 22.73
CA ASP A 15 -1.25 8.38 22.09
C ASP A 15 -2.11 7.46 21.20
N GLN A 16 -3.32 7.11 21.65
CA GLN A 16 -4.27 6.22 20.97
C GLN A 16 -5.51 7.00 20.50
N LEU A 17 -6.12 6.55 19.40
CA LEU A 17 -7.36 7.12 18.89
C LEU A 17 -8.56 6.60 19.68
N GLN A 18 -9.58 7.45 19.85
CA GLN A 18 -10.84 7.07 20.49
C GLN A 18 -11.76 6.32 19.53
N GLY A 19 -12.62 5.46 20.10
CA GLY A 19 -13.66 4.78 19.34
C GLY A 19 -13.21 3.54 18.57
N LEU A 20 -12.01 3.00 18.83
CA LEU A 20 -11.62 1.69 18.32
C LEU A 20 -12.37 0.58 19.07
N GLU A 21 -12.94 -0.39 18.34
CA GLU A 21 -13.69 -1.49 18.96
C GLU A 21 -12.81 -2.69 19.28
N TYR A 22 -11.84 -2.98 18.40
CA TYR A 22 -10.85 -4.04 18.60
C TYR A 22 -9.43 -3.51 18.37
N CYS A 23 -8.61 -3.52 19.42
CA CYS A 23 -7.16 -3.33 19.36
C CYS A 23 -6.44 -4.56 18.78
N ILE A 24 -5.12 -4.46 18.57
CA ILE A 24 -4.26 -5.48 17.93
C ILE A 24 -4.47 -6.91 18.45
N ASP A 25 -4.44 -7.09 19.77
CA ASP A 25 -4.49 -8.42 20.39
C ASP A 25 -5.91 -8.85 20.79
N SER A 26 -6.87 -7.93 20.74
CA SER A 26 -8.29 -8.23 20.90
C SER A 26 -8.87 -8.74 19.58
N ASN A 27 -9.64 -9.82 19.62
CA ASN A 27 -10.17 -10.46 18.42
C ASN A 27 -11.70 -10.48 18.44
N PRO A 28 -12.36 -10.18 17.31
CA PRO A 28 -13.79 -10.40 17.17
C PRO A 28 -14.12 -11.89 17.22
N SER A 29 -15.42 -12.20 17.26
CA SER A 29 -15.87 -13.61 17.19
C SER A 29 -15.37 -14.25 15.88
N TRP A 30 -15.22 -15.59 15.86
CA TRP A 30 -14.67 -16.28 14.68
C TRP A 30 -15.44 -15.98 13.39
N GLY A 31 -16.77 -15.94 13.43
CA GLY A 31 -17.58 -15.61 12.26
C GLY A 31 -17.33 -14.20 11.75
N GLU A 32 -17.26 -13.21 12.65
CA GLU A 32 -16.93 -11.83 12.29
C GLU A 32 -15.49 -11.71 11.78
N ALA A 33 -14.53 -12.38 12.42
CA ALA A 33 -13.14 -12.37 12.01
C ALA A 33 -12.95 -12.93 10.60
N ILE A 34 -13.69 -13.98 10.25
CA ILE A 34 -13.69 -14.58 8.91
C ILE A 34 -14.27 -13.60 7.89
N ALA A 35 -15.43 -13.00 8.17
CA ALA A 35 -16.05 -12.04 7.26
C ALA A 35 -15.19 -10.77 7.06
N LEU A 36 -14.57 -10.25 8.13
CA LEU A 36 -13.65 -9.12 8.05
C LEU A 36 -12.36 -9.49 7.31
N GLY A 37 -11.84 -10.70 7.51
CA GLY A 37 -10.68 -11.21 6.78
C GLY A 37 -10.98 -11.30 5.27
N PHE A 38 -12.19 -11.75 4.91
CA PHE A 38 -12.65 -11.76 3.52
C PHE A 38 -12.76 -10.34 2.94
N GLN A 39 -13.19 -9.36 3.75
CA GLN A 39 -13.25 -7.94 3.36
C GLN A 39 -11.87 -7.36 3.00
N HIS A 40 -10.86 -7.63 3.83
CA HIS A 40 -9.47 -7.22 3.54
C HIS A 40 -8.91 -7.91 2.28
N TYR A 41 -9.27 -9.18 2.06
CA TYR A 41 -8.90 -9.91 0.86
C TYR A 41 -9.49 -9.26 -0.40
N ILE A 42 -10.80 -9.01 -0.41
CA ILE A 42 -11.46 -8.37 -1.57
C ILE A 42 -10.83 -7.01 -1.86
N LEU A 43 -10.52 -6.22 -0.84
CA LEU A 43 -9.89 -4.92 -1.04
C LEU A 43 -8.49 -5.04 -1.65
N ALA A 44 -7.66 -5.97 -1.16
CA ALA A 44 -6.32 -6.23 -1.70
C ALA A 44 -6.34 -6.69 -3.17
N LEU A 45 -7.38 -7.45 -3.55
CA LEU A 45 -7.56 -7.93 -4.91
C LEU A 45 -7.61 -6.79 -5.93
N GLY A 46 -8.16 -5.63 -5.58
CA GLY A 46 -8.24 -4.47 -6.48
C GLY A 46 -6.87 -4.08 -7.04
N THR A 47 -5.87 -3.91 -6.17
CA THR A 47 -4.49 -3.58 -6.56
C THR A 47 -3.81 -4.76 -7.27
N ALA A 48 -4.00 -5.99 -6.78
CA ALA A 48 -3.43 -7.21 -7.34
C ALA A 48 -3.88 -7.49 -8.79
N VAL A 49 -5.08 -7.02 -9.17
CA VAL A 49 -5.61 -7.15 -10.54
C VAL A 49 -5.22 -5.94 -11.39
N MET A 50 -5.18 -4.74 -10.82
CA MET A 50 -4.93 -3.50 -11.56
C MET A 50 -3.50 -3.44 -12.14
N ILE A 51 -2.48 -3.85 -11.37
CA ILE A 51 -1.08 -3.82 -11.83
C ILE A 51 -0.86 -4.75 -13.05
N PRO A 52 -1.21 -6.05 -12.99
CA PRO A 52 -1.05 -6.93 -14.15
C PRO A 52 -1.94 -6.55 -15.34
N SER A 53 -3.15 -6.03 -15.09
CA SER A 53 -4.05 -5.60 -16.16
C SER A 53 -3.49 -4.46 -16.99
N PHE A 54 -2.64 -3.62 -16.40
CA PHE A 54 -1.92 -2.57 -17.10
C PHE A 54 -0.64 -3.08 -17.78
N LEU A 55 0.18 -3.85 -17.07
CA LEU A 55 1.54 -4.20 -17.53
C LEU A 55 1.59 -5.39 -18.48
N VAL A 56 0.80 -6.44 -18.26
CA VAL A 56 0.87 -7.69 -19.04
C VAL A 56 0.59 -7.45 -20.54
N PRO A 57 -0.41 -6.63 -20.95
CA PRO A 57 -0.62 -6.33 -22.36
C PRO A 57 0.57 -5.61 -23.01
N LEU A 58 1.25 -4.72 -22.29
CA LEU A 58 2.43 -4.00 -22.81
C LEU A 58 3.59 -4.94 -23.13
N MET A 59 3.67 -6.06 -22.43
CA MET A 59 4.68 -7.10 -22.61
C MET A 59 4.36 -8.04 -23.80
N GLY A 60 3.14 -8.00 -24.34
CA GLY A 60 2.64 -8.97 -25.33
C GLY A 60 1.93 -10.20 -24.72
N GLY A 61 1.62 -10.18 -23.43
CA GLY A 61 0.95 -11.28 -22.75
C GLY A 61 -0.56 -11.36 -23.04
N THR A 62 -1.09 -12.57 -22.97
CA THR A 62 -2.52 -12.85 -23.20
C THR A 62 -3.38 -12.63 -21.96
N ASP A 63 -4.71 -12.70 -22.08
CA ASP A 63 -5.61 -12.71 -20.92
C ASP A 63 -5.36 -13.91 -19.99
N GLY A 64 -4.93 -15.06 -20.55
CA GLY A 64 -4.51 -16.21 -19.75
C GLY A 64 -3.26 -15.92 -18.93
N ASP A 65 -2.27 -15.24 -19.52
CA ASP A 65 -1.06 -14.82 -18.81
C ASP A 65 -1.36 -13.80 -17.71
N LYS A 66 -2.26 -12.85 -18.01
CA LYS A 66 -2.75 -11.88 -17.03
C LYS A 66 -3.36 -12.57 -15.81
N VAL A 67 -4.27 -13.53 -16.00
CA VAL A 67 -4.83 -14.32 -14.89
C VAL A 67 -3.74 -15.05 -14.10
N ARG A 68 -2.77 -15.66 -14.79
CA ARG A 68 -1.66 -16.37 -14.14
C ARG A 68 -0.80 -15.42 -13.29
N VAL A 69 -0.53 -14.20 -13.75
CA VAL A 69 0.22 -13.20 -12.99
C VAL A 69 -0.58 -12.73 -11.79
N VAL A 70 -1.87 -12.43 -11.94
CA VAL A 70 -2.77 -12.03 -10.83
C VAL A 70 -2.79 -13.10 -9.73
N GLN A 71 -2.95 -14.37 -10.10
CA GLN A 71 -2.94 -15.49 -9.15
C GLN A 71 -1.60 -15.58 -8.40
N THR A 72 -0.50 -15.42 -9.13
CA THR A 72 0.85 -15.50 -8.54
C THR A 72 1.09 -14.35 -7.57
N LEU A 73 0.73 -13.13 -7.97
CA LEU A 73 0.83 -11.95 -7.13
C LEU A 73 0.04 -12.13 -5.84
N LEU A 74 -1.25 -12.49 -5.95
CA LEU A 74 -2.12 -12.71 -4.80
C LEU A 74 -1.61 -13.82 -3.85
N PHE A 75 -1.06 -14.91 -4.40
CA PHE A 75 -0.47 -15.99 -3.60
C PHE A 75 0.71 -15.51 -2.77
N VAL A 76 1.64 -14.77 -3.39
CA VAL A 76 2.82 -14.23 -2.71
C VAL A 76 2.45 -13.09 -1.76
N GLU A 77 1.45 -12.26 -2.08
CA GLU A 77 0.90 -11.26 -1.17
C GLU A 77 0.36 -11.90 0.12
N GLY A 78 -0.33 -13.05 0.01
CA GLY A 78 -0.78 -13.82 1.16
C GLY A 78 0.38 -14.33 2.01
N ILE A 79 1.41 -14.91 1.40
CA ILE A 79 2.63 -15.36 2.11
C ILE A 79 3.31 -14.16 2.81
N ASN A 80 3.50 -13.06 2.09
CA ASN A 80 4.16 -11.86 2.61
C ASN A 80 3.36 -11.22 3.75
N THR A 81 2.03 -11.23 3.67
CA THR A 81 1.15 -10.76 4.74
C THR A 81 1.27 -11.63 5.99
N LEU A 82 1.33 -12.95 5.86
CA LEU A 82 1.57 -13.85 7.00
C LEU A 82 2.94 -13.60 7.63
N ILE A 83 3.99 -13.54 6.81
CA ILE A 83 5.35 -13.26 7.28
C ILE A 83 5.41 -11.92 8.02
N GLN A 84 4.76 -10.88 7.49
CA GLN A 84 4.80 -9.56 8.10
C GLN A 84 4.03 -9.47 9.42
N THR A 85 2.87 -10.12 9.49
CA THR A 85 2.04 -10.16 10.70
C THR A 85 2.61 -11.09 11.79
N LEU A 86 3.44 -12.07 11.43
CA LEU A 86 4.08 -13.00 12.37
C LEU A 86 5.47 -12.51 12.82
N PHE A 87 6.37 -12.25 11.86
CA PHE A 87 7.79 -12.01 12.11
C PHE A 87 8.25 -10.58 11.79
N GLY A 88 7.55 -9.89 10.89
CA GLY A 88 7.82 -8.51 10.50
C GLY A 88 7.46 -7.50 11.60
N THR A 89 6.65 -6.49 11.28
CA THR A 89 6.23 -5.53 12.30
C THR A 89 5.23 -6.08 13.30
N ARG A 90 4.54 -7.20 12.99
CA ARG A 90 3.37 -7.71 13.74
C ARG A 90 2.19 -6.74 13.81
N LEU A 91 2.20 -5.68 13.02
CA LEU A 91 1.03 -4.82 12.86
C LEU A 91 -0.01 -5.53 11.99
N PRO A 92 -1.30 -5.16 12.11
CA PRO A 92 -2.38 -5.66 11.25
C PRO A 92 -2.27 -5.03 9.85
N THR A 93 -1.20 -5.32 9.11
CA THR A 93 -0.94 -4.75 7.78
C THR A 93 -0.96 -5.84 6.71
N VAL A 94 -1.74 -5.63 5.65
CA VAL A 94 -1.66 -6.41 4.42
C VAL A 94 -0.46 -5.96 3.59
N ILE A 95 0.29 -6.90 3.04
CA ILE A 95 1.35 -6.64 2.07
C ILE A 95 0.80 -6.92 0.67
N GLY A 96 0.90 -5.93 -0.22
CA GLY A 96 0.37 -5.96 -1.57
C GLY A 96 1.41 -5.56 -2.62
N GLY A 97 1.07 -5.70 -3.89
CA GLY A 97 1.86 -5.22 -5.02
C GLY A 97 2.08 -3.70 -4.97
N SER A 98 3.30 -3.26 -5.25
CA SER A 98 3.67 -1.85 -5.17
C SER A 98 3.69 -1.18 -6.55
N TYR A 99 3.12 0.02 -6.62
CA TYR A 99 3.18 0.84 -7.82
C TYR A 99 4.52 1.54 -8.01
N ALA A 100 5.38 1.58 -6.99
CA ALA A 100 6.73 2.13 -7.10
C ALA A 100 7.55 1.43 -8.20
N PHE A 101 7.23 0.16 -8.48
CA PHE A 101 7.91 -0.65 -9.48
C PHE A 101 7.38 -0.41 -10.91
N MET A 102 6.29 0.34 -11.10
CA MET A 102 5.72 0.55 -12.44
C MET A 102 6.70 1.25 -13.38
N VAL A 103 7.36 2.31 -12.91
CA VAL A 103 8.33 3.09 -13.70
C VAL A 103 9.49 2.20 -14.19
N PRO A 104 10.22 1.48 -13.33
CA PRO A 104 11.32 0.63 -13.79
C PRO A 104 10.83 -0.58 -14.60
N ILE A 105 9.65 -1.15 -14.31
CA ILE A 105 9.11 -2.23 -15.14
C ILE A 105 8.79 -1.74 -16.56
N ILE A 106 8.20 -0.55 -16.71
CA ILE A 106 7.94 0.05 -18.03
C ILE A 106 9.25 0.30 -18.77
N SER A 107 10.30 0.74 -18.07
CA SER A 107 11.64 0.87 -18.66
C SER A 107 12.17 -0.47 -19.18
N ILE A 108 12.05 -1.55 -18.39
CA ILE A 108 12.42 -2.91 -18.80
C ILE A 108 11.60 -3.37 -20.02
N ILE A 109 10.29 -3.09 -20.04
CA ILE A 109 9.41 -3.43 -21.18
C ILE A 109 9.89 -2.77 -22.48
N HIS A 110 10.33 -1.52 -22.41
CA HIS A 110 10.81 -0.75 -23.55
C HIS A 110 12.32 -0.92 -23.82
N ASP A 111 13.01 -1.81 -23.11
CA ASP A 111 14.41 -2.11 -23.38
C ASP A 111 14.57 -2.64 -24.81
N SER A 112 15.53 -2.09 -25.55
CA SER A 112 15.73 -2.41 -26.97
C SER A 112 16.01 -3.90 -27.23
N SER A 113 16.57 -4.63 -26.27
CA SER A 113 16.81 -6.08 -26.38
C SER A 113 15.52 -6.89 -26.33
N LEU A 114 14.51 -6.41 -25.58
CA LEU A 114 13.22 -7.06 -25.39
C LEU A 114 12.20 -6.59 -26.43
N ALA A 115 12.22 -5.30 -26.77
CA ALA A 115 11.29 -4.69 -27.72
C ALA A 115 11.48 -5.20 -29.16
N LYS A 116 12.68 -5.66 -29.53
CA LYS A 116 12.99 -6.26 -30.83
C LYS A 116 12.45 -7.68 -31.03
N ILE A 117 11.91 -8.31 -29.99
CA ILE A 117 11.35 -9.66 -30.09
C ILE A 117 10.01 -9.58 -30.80
N ASP A 118 9.93 -10.13 -32.01
CA ASP A 118 8.72 -10.11 -32.85
C ASP A 118 7.59 -10.98 -32.27
N ASP A 119 7.91 -12.14 -31.68
CA ASP A 119 6.92 -13.02 -31.06
C ASP A 119 6.40 -12.42 -29.73
N PRO A 120 5.11 -12.04 -29.64
CA PRO A 120 4.54 -11.41 -28.45
C PRO A 120 4.64 -12.28 -27.19
N HIS A 121 4.46 -13.60 -27.32
CA HIS A 121 4.47 -14.47 -26.16
C HIS A 121 5.90 -14.70 -25.64
N LEU A 122 6.87 -14.87 -26.54
CA LEU A 122 8.27 -14.93 -26.18
C LEU A 122 8.76 -13.62 -25.54
N ARG A 123 8.32 -12.47 -26.07
CA ARG A 123 8.60 -11.16 -25.47
C ARG A 123 8.06 -11.10 -24.04
N PHE A 124 6.81 -11.51 -23.82
CA PHE A 124 6.23 -11.56 -22.48
C PHE A 124 7.06 -12.42 -21.52
N LEU A 125 7.45 -13.64 -21.92
CA LEU A 125 8.24 -14.53 -21.06
C LEU A 125 9.63 -13.95 -20.75
N ASN A 126 10.32 -13.40 -21.75
CA ASN A 126 11.65 -12.82 -21.54
C ASN A 126 11.59 -11.55 -20.67
N THR A 127 10.59 -10.70 -20.86
CA THR A 127 10.40 -9.53 -19.99
C THR A 127 10.02 -9.95 -18.57
N MET A 128 9.18 -10.98 -18.37
CA MET A 128 8.92 -11.53 -17.03
C MET A 128 10.21 -12.01 -16.35
N ARG A 129 11.07 -12.73 -17.08
CA ARG A 129 12.36 -13.23 -16.56
C ARG A 129 13.34 -12.10 -16.20
N ALA A 130 13.34 -11.01 -16.97
CA ALA A 130 14.13 -9.82 -16.68
C ALA A 130 13.65 -9.13 -15.40
N VAL A 131 12.33 -8.93 -15.27
CA VAL A 131 11.72 -8.38 -14.06
C VAL A 131 12.00 -9.26 -12.83
N GLN A 132 11.94 -10.60 -12.98
CA GLN A 132 12.30 -11.53 -11.91
C GLN A 132 13.75 -11.37 -11.44
N GLY A 133 14.71 -11.34 -12.37
CA GLY A 133 16.12 -11.18 -12.01
C GLY A 133 16.40 -9.83 -11.35
N ALA A 134 15.79 -8.76 -11.88
CA ALA A 134 15.90 -7.43 -11.31
C ALA A 134 15.29 -7.32 -9.91
N LEU A 135 14.12 -7.94 -9.66
CA LEU A 135 13.50 -8.02 -8.33
C LEU A 135 14.37 -8.78 -7.33
N ILE A 136 14.93 -9.92 -7.74
CA ILE A 136 15.81 -10.74 -6.88
C ILE A 136 17.02 -9.90 -6.43
N VAL A 137 17.69 -9.22 -7.36
CA VAL A 137 18.85 -8.37 -7.02
C VAL A 137 18.42 -7.18 -6.17
N ALA A 138 17.37 -6.47 -6.55
CA ALA A 138 16.91 -5.29 -5.82
C ALA A 138 16.44 -5.61 -4.39
N SER A 139 15.87 -6.79 -4.17
CA SER A 139 15.44 -7.25 -2.84
C SER A 139 16.57 -7.26 -1.81
N SER A 140 17.81 -7.51 -2.26
CA SER A 140 18.99 -7.55 -1.40
C SER A 140 19.20 -6.25 -0.63
N ILE A 141 18.86 -5.08 -1.20
CA ILE A 141 18.97 -3.79 -0.50
C ILE A 141 18.09 -3.79 0.74
N GLN A 142 16.79 -4.09 0.60
CA GLN A 142 15.87 -4.02 1.74
C GLN A 142 16.20 -5.08 2.79
N ILE A 143 16.63 -6.27 2.37
CA ILE A 143 17.10 -7.33 3.28
C ILE A 143 18.28 -6.82 4.10
N ILE A 144 19.29 -6.26 3.43
CA ILE A 144 20.49 -5.71 4.07
C ILE A 144 20.09 -4.55 4.98
N LEU A 145 19.43 -3.50 4.46
CA LEU A 145 19.06 -2.31 5.23
C LEU A 145 18.16 -2.63 6.44
N GLY A 146 17.27 -3.59 6.29
CA GLY A 146 16.34 -4.02 7.34
C GLY A 146 17.02 -4.82 8.44
N PHE A 147 17.67 -5.95 8.09
CA PHE A 147 18.25 -6.85 9.09
C PHE A 147 19.55 -6.33 9.70
N SER A 148 20.33 -5.51 8.98
CA SER A 148 21.53 -4.83 9.54
C SER A 148 21.19 -3.65 10.47
N GLN A 149 19.91 -3.32 10.64
CA GLN A 149 19.46 -2.16 11.44
C GLN A 149 19.91 -0.80 10.89
N LEU A 150 20.43 -0.71 9.66
CA LEU A 150 20.76 0.56 9.02
C LEU A 150 19.50 1.45 8.90
N TRP A 151 18.34 0.87 8.58
CA TRP A 151 17.09 1.64 8.56
C TRP A 151 16.67 2.13 9.96
N ALA A 152 16.94 1.36 11.01
CA ALA A 152 16.74 1.82 12.38
C ALA A 152 17.61 3.06 12.69
N ILE A 153 18.85 3.10 12.21
CA ILE A 153 19.73 4.27 12.34
C ILE A 153 19.15 5.46 11.58
N CYS A 154 18.73 5.28 10.31
CA CYS A 154 18.09 6.34 9.53
C CYS A 154 16.83 6.89 10.23
N SER A 155 16.04 6.02 10.86
CA SER A 155 14.83 6.42 11.57
C SER A 155 15.08 7.32 12.79
N ARG A 156 16.33 7.43 13.26
CA ARG A 156 16.72 8.35 14.34
C ARG A 156 16.61 9.83 13.94
N PHE A 157 16.67 10.13 12.65
CA PHE A 157 16.50 11.48 12.11
C PHE A 157 15.02 11.88 11.96
N PHE A 158 14.10 10.95 12.21
CA PHE A 158 12.67 11.18 12.10
C PHE A 158 12.15 11.85 13.37
N SER A 159 11.30 12.86 13.18
CA SER A 159 10.49 13.48 14.23
C SER A 159 9.01 13.34 13.87
N PRO A 160 8.09 13.59 14.82
CA PRO A 160 6.67 13.72 14.50
C PRO A 160 6.41 14.74 13.38
N LEU A 161 7.02 15.92 13.45
CA LEU A 161 6.88 16.97 12.42
C LEU A 161 7.32 16.48 11.03
N GLY A 162 8.52 15.89 10.93
CA GLY A 162 9.07 15.43 9.66
C GLY A 162 8.29 14.27 9.05
N MET A 163 7.65 13.44 9.88
CA MET A 163 6.85 12.30 9.40
C MET A 163 5.41 12.67 9.02
N VAL A 164 4.90 13.84 9.43
CA VAL A 164 3.53 14.27 9.07
C VAL A 164 3.34 14.29 7.55
N PRO A 165 4.15 15.03 6.74
CA PRO A 165 3.98 15.06 5.29
C PRO A 165 4.16 13.68 4.66
N VAL A 166 5.09 12.87 5.18
CA VAL A 166 5.37 11.53 4.67
C VAL A 166 4.16 10.62 4.80
N ILE A 167 3.63 10.48 6.02
CA ILE A 167 2.47 9.62 6.30
C ILE A 167 1.24 10.15 5.55
N ALA A 168 1.05 11.47 5.53
CA ALA A 168 -0.09 12.06 4.86
C ALA A 168 -0.04 11.85 3.35
N LEU A 169 1.14 11.96 2.73
CA LEU A 169 1.34 11.73 1.30
C LEU A 169 1.42 10.26 0.91
N VAL A 170 1.58 9.32 1.86
CA VAL A 170 1.31 7.89 1.59
C VAL A 170 -0.17 7.68 1.22
N GLY A 171 -1.08 8.46 1.81
CA GLY A 171 -2.49 8.50 1.41
C GLY A 171 -2.73 9.43 0.21
N PHE A 172 -2.51 10.73 0.40
CA PHE A 172 -2.82 11.74 -0.61
C PHE A 172 -2.04 11.55 -1.91
N GLY A 173 -0.80 11.08 -1.88
CA GLY A 173 0.01 10.85 -3.08
C GLY A 173 -0.52 9.76 -4.02
N LEU A 174 -1.57 9.04 -3.62
CA LEU A 174 -2.23 8.01 -4.43
C LEU A 174 -3.53 8.51 -5.06
N PHE A 175 -3.77 9.84 -5.09
CA PHE A 175 -5.02 10.44 -5.55
C PHE A 175 -5.42 10.03 -6.97
N ASP A 176 -4.46 9.76 -7.87
CA ASP A 176 -4.72 9.34 -9.26
C ASP A 176 -5.42 7.99 -9.37
N ARG A 177 -5.28 7.16 -8.32
CA ARG A 177 -5.93 5.85 -8.24
C ARG A 177 -7.35 5.93 -7.67
N GLY A 178 -7.72 7.10 -7.13
CA GLY A 178 -9.06 7.39 -6.63
C GLY A 178 -9.93 7.98 -7.73
N PHE A 179 -10.25 9.27 -7.62
CA PHE A 179 -11.29 9.91 -8.42
C PHE A 179 -11.02 9.89 -9.95
N PRO A 180 -9.79 10.03 -10.46
CA PRO A 180 -9.56 9.91 -11.90
C PRO A 180 -9.96 8.55 -12.49
N VAL A 181 -9.86 7.47 -11.71
CA VAL A 181 -10.35 6.14 -12.13
C VAL A 181 -11.87 6.05 -12.01
N VAL A 182 -12.47 6.65 -10.96
CA VAL A 182 -13.93 6.80 -10.83
C VAL A 182 -14.51 7.55 -12.03
N GLY A 183 -13.84 8.60 -12.50
CA GLY A 183 -14.23 9.41 -13.66
C GLY A 183 -14.31 8.62 -14.98
N ARG A 184 -13.62 7.48 -15.09
CA ARG A 184 -13.72 6.60 -16.27
C ARG A 184 -15.06 5.84 -16.34
N CYS A 185 -15.75 5.71 -15.21
CA CYS A 185 -17.09 5.10 -15.12
C CYS A 185 -17.88 5.71 -13.96
N VAL A 186 -18.42 6.91 -14.18
CA VAL A 186 -19.14 7.66 -13.14
C VAL A 186 -20.44 6.97 -12.72
N GLU A 187 -21.06 6.21 -13.61
CA GLU A 187 -22.34 5.54 -13.42
C GLU A 187 -22.27 4.44 -12.35
N ILE A 188 -21.11 3.83 -12.16
CA ILE A 188 -20.87 2.80 -11.14
C ILE A 188 -20.07 3.38 -9.97
N GLY A 189 -19.07 4.21 -10.27
CA GLY A 189 -18.15 4.74 -9.27
C GLY A 189 -18.78 5.74 -8.31
N ILE A 190 -19.63 6.67 -8.79
CA ILE A 190 -20.30 7.65 -7.90
C ILE A 190 -21.30 6.95 -6.95
N PRO A 191 -22.18 6.05 -7.43
CA PRO A 191 -23.04 5.29 -6.52
C PRO A 191 -22.25 4.48 -5.48
N MET A 192 -21.13 3.85 -5.86
CA MET A 192 -20.25 3.17 -4.91
C MET A 192 -19.69 4.10 -3.85
N PHE A 193 -19.19 5.27 -4.26
CA PHE A 193 -18.64 6.26 -3.34
C PHE A 193 -19.68 6.73 -2.32
N ILE A 194 -20.88 7.08 -2.80
CA ILE A 194 -21.99 7.54 -1.94
C ILE A 194 -22.43 6.41 -1.01
N LEU A 195 -22.66 5.21 -1.54
CA LEU A 195 -23.16 4.07 -0.76
C LEU A 195 -22.18 3.67 0.33
N PHE A 196 -20.88 3.65 0.03
CA PHE A 196 -19.85 3.35 1.01
C PHE A 196 -19.80 4.37 2.15
N ILE A 197 -19.93 5.68 1.85
CA ILE A 197 -19.99 6.73 2.88
C ILE A 197 -21.27 6.61 3.71
N VAL A 198 -22.43 6.38 3.07
CA VAL A 198 -23.71 6.23 3.76
C VAL A 198 -23.67 5.04 4.72
N PHE A 199 -23.18 3.89 4.27
CA PHE A 199 -23.11 2.67 5.10
C PHE A 199 -22.03 2.76 6.19
N SER A 200 -20.87 3.35 5.89
CA SER A 200 -19.79 3.47 6.88
C SER A 200 -20.00 4.58 7.91
N GLN A 201 -20.55 5.74 7.53
CA GLN A 201 -20.62 6.93 8.41
C GLN A 201 -22.05 7.26 8.87
N TYR A 202 -23.03 7.30 7.96
CA TYR A 202 -24.36 7.83 8.27
C TYR A 202 -25.31 6.80 8.90
N LEU A 203 -25.22 5.54 8.49
CA LEU A 203 -26.06 4.46 9.07
C LEU A 203 -25.50 3.88 10.36
N LYS A 204 -24.46 4.49 10.94
CA LYS A 204 -23.89 4.10 12.23
C LYS A 204 -24.93 4.09 13.37
N ASN A 205 -25.90 5.01 13.31
CA ASN A 205 -26.95 5.16 14.32
C ASN A 205 -28.20 4.31 14.06
N PHE A 206 -28.31 3.67 12.88
CA PHE A 206 -29.45 2.83 12.52
C PHE A 206 -29.24 1.40 13.05
N GLN A 207 -29.18 1.27 14.38
CA GLN A 207 -28.99 -0.01 15.06
C GLN A 207 -30.32 -0.79 15.13
N ALA A 208 -30.69 -1.49 14.06
CA ALA A 208 -31.82 -2.44 14.11
C ALA A 208 -31.53 -3.65 15.04
N LYS A 209 -30.25 -3.92 15.33
CA LYS A 209 -29.75 -4.88 16.33
C LYS A 209 -28.54 -4.28 17.04
N LYS A 210 -28.26 -4.68 18.29
CA LYS A 210 -27.11 -4.25 19.13
C LYS A 210 -25.70 -4.55 18.55
N LEU A 211 -25.59 -4.89 17.27
CA LEU A 211 -24.34 -5.19 16.57
C LEU A 211 -24.17 -4.20 15.41
N PRO A 212 -23.04 -3.47 15.31
CA PRO A 212 -22.80 -2.50 14.24
C PRO A 212 -22.41 -3.20 12.92
N ILE A 213 -23.29 -4.07 12.41
CA ILE A 213 -23.07 -4.88 11.20
C ILE A 213 -22.88 -3.99 9.97
N LEU A 214 -23.68 -2.92 9.83
CA LEU A 214 -23.65 -2.05 8.65
C LEU A 214 -22.36 -1.24 8.54
N GLU A 215 -21.81 -0.78 9.67
CA GLU A 215 -20.55 0.00 9.70
C GLU A 215 -19.34 -0.90 9.40
N ARG A 216 -19.24 -2.05 10.08
CA ARG A 216 -18.09 -2.98 9.94
C ARG A 216 -18.00 -3.62 8.56
N PHE A 217 -19.14 -3.96 7.96
CA PHE A 217 -19.24 -4.65 6.67
C PHE A 217 -19.65 -3.73 5.52
N ALA A 218 -19.58 -2.42 5.72
CA ALA A 218 -19.96 -1.41 4.72
C ALA A 218 -19.30 -1.67 3.35
N LEU A 219 -18.03 -2.09 3.34
CA LEU A 219 -17.31 -2.39 2.10
C LEU A 219 -17.94 -3.57 1.37
N LEU A 220 -18.11 -4.72 2.04
CA LEU A 220 -18.67 -5.92 1.43
C LEU A 220 -20.09 -5.69 0.91
N ILE A 221 -20.94 -5.02 1.71
CA ILE A 221 -22.31 -4.73 1.31
C ILE A 221 -22.32 -3.79 0.10
N SER A 222 -21.51 -2.72 0.12
CA SER A 222 -21.46 -1.76 -0.99
C SER A 222 -20.96 -2.39 -2.28
N ILE A 223 -19.86 -3.18 -2.21
CA ILE A 223 -19.34 -3.90 -3.38
C ILE A 223 -20.40 -4.85 -3.93
N THR A 224 -21.08 -5.62 -3.07
CA THR A 224 -22.09 -6.58 -3.52
C THR A 224 -23.26 -5.90 -4.24
N VAL A 225 -23.80 -4.83 -3.65
CA VAL A 225 -24.92 -4.08 -4.22
C VAL A 225 -24.54 -3.42 -5.54
N ILE A 226 -23.39 -2.75 -5.58
CA ILE A 226 -22.96 -2.03 -6.79
C ILE A 226 -22.49 -2.99 -7.89
N TRP A 227 -21.88 -4.12 -7.53
CA TRP A 227 -21.50 -5.12 -8.52
C TRP A 227 -22.74 -5.76 -9.16
N ALA A 228 -23.79 -6.05 -8.38
CA ALA A 228 -25.08 -6.50 -8.91
C ALA A 228 -25.73 -5.44 -9.81
N TYR A 229 -25.71 -4.17 -9.39
CA TYR A 229 -26.18 -3.04 -10.19
C TYR A 229 -25.40 -2.89 -11.50
N ALA A 230 -24.07 -2.98 -11.47
CA ALA A 230 -23.21 -2.94 -12.65
C ALA A 230 -23.52 -4.09 -13.63
N HIS A 231 -23.83 -5.28 -13.09
CA HIS A 231 -24.25 -6.42 -13.90
C HIS A 231 -25.60 -6.15 -14.59
N LEU A 232 -26.58 -5.61 -13.86
CA LEU A 232 -27.88 -5.21 -14.42
C LEU A 232 -27.73 -4.17 -15.54
N LEU A 233 -26.89 -3.15 -15.36
CA LEU A 233 -26.60 -2.14 -16.40
C LEU A 233 -25.93 -2.77 -17.63
N THR A 234 -25.03 -3.73 -17.42
CA THR A 234 -24.38 -4.45 -18.51
C THR A 234 -25.41 -5.31 -19.28
N ALA A 235 -26.23 -6.07 -18.57
CA ALA A 235 -27.23 -6.97 -19.16
C ALA A 235 -28.37 -6.23 -19.89
N SER A 236 -28.82 -5.10 -19.34
CA SER A 236 -29.83 -4.22 -19.97
C SER A 236 -29.33 -3.51 -21.24
N GLY A 237 -28.05 -3.62 -21.56
CA GLY A 237 -27.47 -3.06 -22.78
C GLY A 237 -27.12 -1.58 -22.69
N ALA A 238 -27.09 -0.98 -21.49
CA ALA A 238 -26.80 0.44 -21.26
C ALA A 238 -25.45 0.90 -21.86
N TYR A 239 -24.51 -0.04 -22.03
CA TYR A 239 -23.17 0.22 -22.57
C TYR A 239 -22.98 -0.17 -24.04
N ARG A 240 -23.98 -0.68 -24.77
CA ARG A 240 -23.81 -1.18 -26.15
C ARG A 240 -23.41 -0.10 -27.17
N HIS A 241 -23.85 1.14 -26.95
CA HIS A 241 -23.59 2.28 -27.85
C HIS A 241 -22.76 3.38 -27.18
N ARG A 242 -21.98 3.04 -26.15
CA ARG A 242 -21.11 3.99 -25.43
C ARG A 242 -19.68 3.95 -25.97
N PRO A 243 -18.86 4.98 -25.73
CA PRO A 243 -17.45 4.98 -26.13
C PRO A 243 -16.69 3.77 -25.58
N ASP A 244 -15.67 3.30 -26.29
CA ASP A 244 -14.87 2.13 -25.90
C ASP A 244 -14.28 2.24 -24.50
N LEU A 245 -13.86 3.45 -24.10
CA LEU A 245 -13.35 3.72 -22.76
C LEU A 245 -14.39 3.38 -21.68
N THR A 246 -15.64 3.82 -21.86
CA THR A 246 -16.75 3.49 -20.96
C THR A 246 -17.05 2.00 -21.00
N GLN A 247 -17.04 1.39 -22.18
CA GLN A 247 -17.28 -0.04 -22.31
C GLN A 247 -16.20 -0.90 -21.63
N ILE A 248 -14.94 -0.46 -21.63
CA ILE A 248 -13.82 -1.17 -20.98
C ILE A 248 -13.90 -1.05 -19.46
N ASN A 249 -14.24 0.13 -18.94
CA ASN A 249 -14.19 0.40 -17.50
C ASN A 249 -15.50 0.08 -16.75
N CYS A 250 -16.65 0.10 -17.44
CA CYS A 250 -17.96 -0.08 -16.81
C CYS A 250 -18.57 -1.48 -16.96
N ARG A 251 -18.21 -2.23 -18.00
CA ARG A 251 -18.86 -3.49 -18.30
C ARG A 251 -18.35 -4.62 -17.42
N THR A 252 -19.26 -5.49 -17.01
CA THR A 252 -18.96 -6.69 -16.21
C THR A 252 -18.78 -7.97 -17.04
N ASP A 253 -19.11 -7.94 -18.33
CA ASP A 253 -19.17 -9.11 -19.20
C ASP A 253 -17.91 -9.35 -20.05
N LYS A 254 -16.88 -8.49 -19.94
CA LYS A 254 -15.57 -8.71 -20.60
C LYS A 254 -14.70 -9.76 -19.89
N ALA A 255 -15.32 -10.69 -19.16
CA ALA A 255 -14.66 -11.66 -18.29
C ALA A 255 -14.07 -12.87 -19.04
N ASN A 256 -13.27 -12.63 -20.10
CA ASN A 256 -12.38 -13.67 -20.64
C ASN A 256 -11.41 -14.19 -19.55
N LEU A 257 -11.26 -13.46 -18.43
CA LEU A 257 -10.58 -13.90 -17.22
C LEU A 257 -11.18 -15.20 -16.66
N ILE A 258 -12.51 -15.32 -16.60
CA ILE A 258 -13.18 -16.50 -16.02
C ILE A 258 -13.04 -17.69 -16.97
N SER A 259 -13.22 -17.50 -18.28
CA SER A 259 -13.07 -18.58 -19.26
C SER A 259 -11.62 -19.06 -19.35
N SER A 260 -10.65 -18.13 -19.32
CA SER A 260 -9.21 -18.42 -19.43
C SER A 260 -8.58 -18.97 -18.13
N ALA A 261 -9.22 -18.79 -16.97
CA ALA A 261 -8.67 -19.25 -15.70
C ALA A 261 -8.75 -20.78 -15.55
N PRO A 262 -7.68 -21.48 -15.12
CA PRO A 262 -7.78 -22.88 -14.71
C PRO A 262 -8.59 -23.00 -13.41
N TRP A 263 -9.16 -24.19 -13.16
CA TRP A 263 -9.89 -24.48 -11.92
C TRP A 263 -8.98 -24.48 -10.70
N ILE A 264 -7.86 -25.20 -10.80
CA ILE A 264 -6.83 -25.28 -9.77
C ILE A 264 -5.49 -24.98 -10.42
N LYS A 265 -4.76 -24.02 -9.87
CA LYS A 265 -3.36 -23.75 -10.23
C LYS A 265 -2.60 -23.35 -8.98
N ILE A 266 -1.53 -24.07 -8.66
CA ILE A 266 -0.64 -23.71 -7.56
C ILE A 266 0.52 -22.92 -8.17
N PRO A 267 0.71 -21.62 -7.83
CA PRO A 267 1.89 -20.88 -8.24
C PRO A 267 3.15 -21.54 -7.69
N TYR A 268 4.20 -21.63 -8.50
CA TYR A 268 5.47 -22.23 -8.11
C TYR A 268 6.64 -21.30 -8.50
N PRO A 269 7.78 -21.39 -7.79
CA PRO A 269 8.97 -20.61 -8.12
C PRO A 269 9.44 -20.86 -9.55
N LEU A 270 9.92 -19.81 -10.22
CA LEU A 270 10.50 -19.84 -11.56
C LEU A 270 9.54 -20.33 -12.67
N GLN A 271 8.22 -20.16 -12.48
CA GLN A 271 7.22 -20.62 -13.46
C GLN A 271 7.33 -19.98 -14.85
N TRP A 272 8.01 -18.83 -14.98
CA TRP A 272 8.23 -18.15 -16.25
C TRP A 272 9.61 -18.45 -16.87
N GLY A 273 10.40 -19.33 -16.24
CA GLY A 273 11.76 -19.67 -16.64
C GLY A 273 12.84 -19.12 -15.71
N ALA A 274 14.11 -19.41 -16.03
CA ALA A 274 15.25 -18.96 -15.24
C ALA A 274 15.42 -17.43 -15.31
N PRO A 275 15.58 -16.71 -14.18
CA PRO A 275 15.69 -15.25 -14.19
C PRO A 275 16.90 -14.78 -14.99
N THR A 276 16.76 -13.64 -15.67
CA THR A 276 17.87 -13.00 -16.38
C THR A 276 18.34 -11.79 -15.60
N PHE A 277 19.65 -11.67 -15.42
CA PHE A 277 20.24 -10.62 -14.60
C PHE A 277 20.90 -9.58 -15.50
N ASP A 278 20.31 -8.40 -15.56
CA ASP A 278 20.89 -7.21 -16.16
C ASP A 278 21.12 -6.15 -15.07
N ALA A 279 22.29 -5.53 -15.08
CA ALA A 279 22.65 -4.55 -14.07
C ALA A 279 21.78 -3.28 -14.17
N GLY A 280 21.46 -2.83 -15.38
CA GLY A 280 20.62 -1.66 -15.60
C GLY A 280 19.20 -1.87 -15.08
N HIS A 281 18.61 -3.03 -15.40
CA HIS A 281 17.29 -3.41 -14.89
C HIS A 281 17.29 -3.50 -13.36
N ALA A 282 18.34 -4.07 -12.76
CA ALA A 282 18.49 -4.16 -11.31
C ALA A 282 18.55 -2.78 -10.65
N PHE A 283 19.35 -1.84 -11.15
CA PHE A 283 19.47 -0.48 -10.57
C PHE A 283 18.15 0.31 -10.61
N GLY A 284 17.37 0.21 -11.69
CA GLY A 284 16.04 0.83 -11.73
C GLY A 284 15.11 0.24 -10.66
N MET A 285 15.12 -1.09 -10.50
CA MET A 285 14.30 -1.77 -9.49
C MET A 285 14.78 -1.47 -8.06
N MET A 286 16.09 -1.26 -7.84
CA MET A 286 16.64 -0.83 -6.56
C MET A 286 16.02 0.49 -6.09
N ALA A 287 15.78 1.45 -6.99
CA ALA A 287 15.08 2.70 -6.64
C ALA A 287 13.65 2.44 -6.15
N ALA A 288 12.90 1.57 -6.84
CA ALA A 288 11.55 1.18 -6.42
C ALA A 288 11.53 0.48 -5.05
N THR A 289 12.56 -0.30 -4.73
CA THR A 289 12.71 -0.87 -3.38
C THR A 289 12.95 0.22 -2.33
N LEU A 290 13.72 1.28 -2.62
CA LEU A 290 13.88 2.40 -1.68
C LEU A 290 12.57 3.18 -1.49
N VAL A 291 11.84 3.42 -2.58
CA VAL A 291 10.52 4.05 -2.53
C VAL A 291 9.55 3.24 -1.67
N SER A 292 9.38 1.95 -1.97
CA SER A 292 8.46 1.07 -1.21
C SER A 292 8.85 0.93 0.26
N LEU A 293 10.13 1.04 0.61
CA LEU A 293 10.59 1.07 2.00
C LEU A 293 10.09 2.34 2.73
N ILE A 294 10.10 3.49 2.06
CA ILE A 294 9.61 4.77 2.62
C ILE A 294 8.09 4.75 2.75
N GLU A 295 7.39 4.30 1.71
CA GLU A 295 5.93 4.14 1.71
C GLU A 295 5.48 3.23 2.86
N SER A 296 6.09 2.04 2.98
CA SER A 296 5.81 1.11 4.08
C SER A 296 6.11 1.71 5.45
N THR A 297 7.17 2.50 5.58
CA THR A 297 7.50 3.16 6.85
C THR A 297 6.39 4.12 7.30
N GLY A 298 5.86 4.92 6.37
CA GLY A 298 4.70 5.78 6.64
C GLY A 298 3.45 4.95 6.95
N ALA A 299 3.19 3.91 6.17
CA ALA A 299 2.05 3.03 6.34
C ALA A 299 2.07 2.25 7.68
N TYR A 300 3.23 1.78 8.15
CA TYR A 300 3.35 1.16 9.47
C TYR A 300 3.01 2.13 10.60
N LYS A 301 3.44 3.39 10.51
CA LYS A 301 3.08 4.42 11.50
C LYS A 301 1.58 4.72 11.46
N ALA A 302 0.98 4.83 10.28
CA ALA A 302 -0.47 4.99 10.14
C ALA A 302 -1.23 3.77 10.71
N ALA A 303 -0.81 2.56 10.38
CA ALA A 303 -1.43 1.32 10.85
C ALA A 303 -1.34 1.17 12.38
N SER A 304 -0.18 1.49 12.98
CA SER A 304 -0.04 1.47 14.43
C SER A 304 -1.05 2.40 15.11
N ARG A 305 -1.25 3.60 14.56
CA ARG A 305 -2.17 4.59 15.12
C ARG A 305 -3.64 4.21 14.92
N LEU A 306 -4.00 3.63 13.76
CA LEU A 306 -5.34 3.13 13.48
C LEU A 306 -5.67 1.82 14.22
N ALA A 307 -4.67 1.05 14.64
CA ALA A 307 -4.84 -0.16 15.43
C ALA A 307 -4.69 0.09 16.95
N SER A 308 -4.60 1.36 17.37
CA SER A 308 -4.33 1.79 18.76
C SER A 308 -3.08 1.14 19.38
N ALA A 309 -2.08 0.85 18.58
CA ALA A 309 -0.74 0.51 19.04
C ALA A 309 0.09 1.77 19.31
N THR A 310 1.16 1.61 20.08
CA THR A 310 2.22 2.62 20.16
C THR A 310 2.90 2.77 18.79
N PRO A 311 3.52 3.91 18.46
CA PRO A 311 4.32 4.01 17.25
C PRO A 311 5.44 2.95 17.23
N PRO A 312 5.71 2.30 16.08
CA PRO A 312 6.67 1.20 16.01
C PRO A 312 8.09 1.71 16.31
N PRO A 313 8.80 1.08 17.27
CA PRO A 313 10.20 1.39 17.55
C PRO A 313 11.11 1.16 16.35
N ALA A 314 12.27 1.82 16.34
CA ALA A 314 13.23 1.77 15.23
C ALA A 314 13.62 0.34 14.84
N HIS A 315 13.86 -0.52 15.84
CA HIS A 315 14.19 -1.93 15.64
C HIS A 315 13.06 -2.72 14.97
N VAL A 316 11.80 -2.49 15.39
CA VAL A 316 10.61 -3.15 14.83
C VAL A 316 10.38 -2.70 13.40
N LEU A 317 10.57 -1.41 13.13
CA LEU A 317 10.48 -0.84 11.80
C LEU A 317 11.52 -1.48 10.85
N SER A 318 12.78 -1.56 11.27
CA SER A 318 13.87 -2.16 10.48
C SER A 318 13.64 -3.65 10.25
N ARG A 319 13.21 -4.39 11.27
CA ARG A 319 12.78 -5.80 11.15
C ARG A 319 11.66 -5.96 10.12
N GLY A 320 10.67 -5.06 10.15
CA GLY A 320 9.57 -5.04 9.20
C GLY A 320 10.01 -4.82 7.75
N ILE A 321 10.99 -3.94 7.53
CA ILE A 321 11.59 -3.71 6.21
C ILE A 321 12.43 -4.90 5.74
N GLY A 322 13.16 -5.57 6.65
CA GLY A 322 13.93 -6.77 6.30
C GLY A 322 13.04 -7.88 5.77
N TRP A 323 11.92 -8.14 6.44
CA TRP A 323 10.92 -9.11 6.00
C TRP A 323 10.17 -8.69 4.73
N GLN A 324 9.94 -7.39 4.53
CA GLN A 324 9.44 -6.89 3.24
C GLN A 324 10.44 -7.15 2.11
N GLY A 325 11.74 -7.01 2.36
CA GLY A 325 12.80 -7.38 1.41
C GLY A 325 12.76 -8.87 1.04
N ILE A 326 12.58 -9.75 2.03
CA ILE A 326 12.33 -11.20 1.78
C ILE A 326 11.07 -11.40 0.94
N GLY A 327 10.01 -10.60 1.18
CA GLY A 327 8.81 -10.64 0.37
C GLY A 327 9.03 -10.22 -1.08
N ILE A 328 9.90 -9.25 -1.34
CA ILE A 328 10.32 -8.86 -2.70
C ILE A 328 11.18 -9.96 -3.35
N LEU A 329 12.03 -10.63 -2.58
CA LEU A 329 12.78 -11.79 -3.07
C LEU A 329 11.82 -12.91 -3.52
N LEU A 330 10.82 -13.24 -2.70
CA LEU A 330 9.77 -14.20 -3.07
C LEU A 330 8.98 -13.72 -4.30
N SER A 331 8.72 -12.41 -4.39
CA SER A 331 8.05 -11.78 -5.54
C SER A 331 8.84 -12.00 -6.84
N GLY A 332 10.17 -11.89 -6.80
CA GLY A 332 11.06 -12.20 -7.92
C GLY A 332 11.18 -13.70 -8.22
N LEU A 333 11.24 -14.56 -7.19
CA LEU A 333 11.32 -16.01 -7.37
C LEU A 333 10.06 -16.59 -8.02
N PHE A 334 8.87 -16.21 -7.56
CA PHE A 334 7.60 -16.68 -8.13
C PHE A 334 7.21 -15.94 -9.42
N GLY A 335 7.78 -14.76 -9.66
CA GLY A 335 7.47 -13.91 -10.80
C GLY A 335 6.08 -13.29 -10.71
N THR A 336 5.90 -12.46 -9.69
CA THR A 336 4.67 -11.70 -9.40
C THR A 336 4.52 -10.41 -10.21
N LEU A 337 5.46 -10.15 -11.13
CA LEU A 337 5.60 -8.94 -11.94
C LEU A 337 5.99 -7.66 -11.16
N THR A 338 5.56 -7.48 -9.91
CA THR A 338 5.89 -6.29 -9.10
C THR A 338 6.50 -6.66 -7.75
N GLY A 339 7.17 -5.71 -7.11
CA GLY A 339 7.61 -5.86 -5.72
C GLY A 339 6.48 -5.62 -4.71
N SER A 340 6.79 -5.83 -3.44
CA SER A 340 5.84 -5.76 -2.33
C SER A 340 5.97 -4.48 -1.50
N THR A 341 4.83 -3.93 -1.06
CA THR A 341 4.72 -2.80 -0.11
C THR A 341 3.52 -2.99 0.82
N VAL A 342 3.42 -2.20 1.88
CA VAL A 342 2.21 -2.19 2.72
C VAL A 342 1.03 -1.61 1.94
N SER A 343 -0.09 -2.33 1.91
CA SER A 343 -1.32 -1.90 1.24
C SER A 343 -1.99 -0.76 2.00
N VAL A 344 -1.92 0.45 1.44
CA VAL A 344 -2.43 1.69 2.06
C VAL A 344 -3.94 1.66 2.19
N GLU A 345 -4.64 1.12 1.20
CA GLU A 345 -6.09 0.93 1.21
C GLU A 345 -6.51 0.03 2.39
N ASN A 346 -5.77 -1.04 2.67
CA ASN A 346 -6.05 -1.90 3.81
C ASN A 346 -5.77 -1.22 5.15
N VAL A 347 -4.73 -0.38 5.23
CA VAL A 347 -4.49 0.44 6.43
C VAL A 347 -5.65 1.40 6.67
N GLY A 348 -6.16 2.06 5.62
CA GLY A 348 -7.35 2.90 5.72
C GLY A 348 -8.60 2.11 6.14
N LEU A 349 -8.73 0.85 5.71
CA LEU A 349 -9.85 0.00 6.10
C LEU A 349 -9.88 -0.30 7.61
N LEU A 350 -8.72 -0.35 8.29
CA LEU A 350 -8.66 -0.47 9.75
C LEU A 350 -9.37 0.68 10.45
N GLY A 351 -9.17 1.90 9.95
CA GLY A 351 -9.79 3.10 10.52
C GLY A 351 -11.28 3.22 10.21
N SER A 352 -11.71 2.76 9.03
CA SER A 352 -13.13 2.75 8.66
C SER A 352 -13.92 1.70 9.44
N THR A 353 -13.38 0.48 9.57
CA THR A 353 -14.04 -0.61 10.31
C THR A 353 -13.86 -0.54 11.81
N ARG A 354 -12.84 0.22 12.28
CA ARG A 354 -12.40 0.29 13.68
C ARG A 354 -11.97 -1.06 14.27
N VAL A 355 -11.46 -1.94 13.41
CA VAL A 355 -10.94 -3.25 13.78
C VAL A 355 -9.45 -3.32 13.46
N GLY A 356 -8.63 -3.20 14.49
CA GLY A 356 -7.17 -3.34 14.43
C GLY A 356 -6.65 -4.76 14.67
N SER A 357 -7.51 -5.78 14.68
CA SER A 357 -7.13 -7.16 15.05
C SER A 357 -6.13 -7.78 14.08
N ARG A 358 -5.00 -8.29 14.60
CA ARG A 358 -3.99 -9.01 13.81
C ARG A 358 -4.53 -10.30 13.18
N ARG A 359 -5.41 -11.01 13.91
CA ARG A 359 -5.98 -12.29 13.46
C ARG A 359 -6.81 -12.12 12.19
N VAL A 360 -7.55 -11.03 12.07
CA VAL A 360 -8.35 -10.71 10.88
C VAL A 360 -7.47 -10.63 9.63
N ILE A 361 -6.32 -9.98 9.73
CA ILE A 361 -5.36 -9.85 8.61
C ILE A 361 -4.70 -11.19 8.28
N GLN A 362 -4.43 -12.03 9.27
CA GLN A 362 -3.93 -13.40 9.04
C GLN A 362 -4.97 -14.28 8.33
N ILE A 363 -6.26 -14.14 8.67
CA ILE A 363 -7.34 -14.82 7.94
C ILE A 363 -7.45 -14.29 6.50
N SER A 364 -7.32 -12.97 6.31
CA SER A 364 -7.25 -12.36 4.97
C SER A 364 -6.13 -12.98 4.12
N ALA A 365 -4.95 -13.18 4.71
CA ALA A 365 -3.84 -13.82 4.02
C ALA A 365 -4.13 -15.29 3.65
N GLY A 366 -4.85 -16.01 4.52
CA GLY A 366 -5.38 -17.33 4.20
C GLY A 366 -6.32 -17.32 2.98
N PHE A 367 -7.21 -16.33 2.89
CA PHE A 367 -8.07 -16.15 1.71
C PHE A 367 -7.28 -15.82 0.44
N MET A 368 -6.26 -14.98 0.51
CA MET A 368 -5.38 -14.67 -0.63
C MET A 368 -4.71 -15.94 -1.17
N ILE A 369 -4.15 -16.78 -0.28
CA ILE A 369 -3.53 -18.06 -0.65
C ILE A 369 -4.58 -19.04 -1.21
N PHE A 370 -5.74 -19.15 -0.57
CA PHE A 370 -6.79 -20.07 -0.99
C PHE A 370 -7.38 -19.71 -2.36
N PHE A 371 -7.78 -18.46 -2.57
CA PHE A 371 -8.40 -18.01 -3.82
C PHE A 371 -7.40 -17.79 -4.97
N SER A 372 -6.12 -17.62 -4.69
CA SER A 372 -5.09 -17.66 -5.73
C SER A 372 -4.90 -19.06 -6.31
N MET A 373 -5.10 -20.11 -5.50
CA MET A 373 -5.06 -21.50 -5.98
C MET A 373 -6.31 -21.91 -6.76
N LEU A 374 -7.48 -21.38 -6.37
CA LEU A 374 -8.77 -21.65 -7.01
C LEU A 374 -9.08 -20.66 -8.13
N GLY A 375 -8.48 -20.90 -9.30
CA GLY A 375 -8.36 -19.89 -10.33
C GLY A 375 -9.67 -19.32 -10.87
N LYS A 376 -10.74 -20.13 -10.99
CA LYS A 376 -12.06 -19.64 -11.40
C LYS A 376 -12.69 -18.69 -10.38
N PHE A 377 -12.56 -19.00 -9.09
CA PHE A 377 -13.08 -18.16 -8.01
C PHE A 377 -12.27 -16.87 -7.86
N GLY A 378 -10.94 -16.96 -7.95
CA GLY A 378 -10.08 -15.78 -8.02
C GLY A 378 -10.41 -14.88 -9.22
N ALA A 379 -10.64 -15.48 -10.40
CA ALA A 379 -11.03 -14.76 -11.61
C ALA A 379 -12.43 -14.12 -11.51
N LEU A 380 -13.37 -14.75 -10.82
CA LEU A 380 -14.70 -14.19 -10.55
C LEU A 380 -14.58 -12.89 -9.77
N PHE A 381 -13.87 -12.87 -8.65
CA PHE A 381 -13.69 -11.64 -7.87
C PHE A 381 -12.80 -10.62 -8.59
N ALA A 382 -11.85 -11.07 -9.43
CA ALA A 382 -11.04 -10.19 -10.27
C ALA A 382 -11.84 -9.53 -11.40
N SER A 383 -13.06 -10.01 -11.70
CA SER A 383 -13.96 -9.39 -12.68
C SER A 383 -14.71 -8.15 -12.15
N ILE A 384 -14.58 -7.84 -10.85
CA ILE A 384 -15.16 -6.64 -10.26
C ILE A 384 -14.53 -5.40 -10.93
N PRO A 385 -15.33 -4.48 -11.49
CA PRO A 385 -14.81 -3.27 -12.12
C PRO A 385 -13.90 -2.44 -11.21
N PHE A 386 -12.76 -1.97 -11.74
CA PHE A 386 -11.78 -1.19 -10.97
C PHE A 386 -12.35 0.11 -10.40
N THR A 387 -13.36 0.68 -11.03
CA THR A 387 -14.05 1.88 -10.59
C THR A 387 -14.75 1.71 -9.24
N ILE A 388 -15.15 0.49 -8.88
CA ILE A 388 -15.71 0.16 -7.57
C ILE A 388 -14.62 0.27 -6.49
N PHE A 389 -13.44 -0.30 -6.73
CA PHE A 389 -12.31 -0.18 -5.80
C PHE A 389 -11.81 1.26 -5.69
N ALA A 390 -11.68 1.96 -6.82
CA ALA A 390 -11.25 3.36 -6.86
C ALA A 390 -12.16 4.28 -6.05
N ALA A 391 -13.48 4.07 -6.08
CA ALA A 391 -14.43 4.82 -5.26
C ALA A 391 -14.17 4.63 -3.76
N VAL A 392 -13.86 3.40 -3.33
CA VAL A 392 -13.48 3.11 -1.94
C VAL A 392 -12.14 3.75 -1.59
N TYR A 393 -11.16 3.68 -2.50
CA TYR A 393 -9.83 4.25 -2.31
C TYR A 393 -9.87 5.75 -2.02
N CYS A 394 -10.79 6.51 -2.63
CA CYS A 394 -10.98 7.93 -2.32
C CYS A 394 -11.20 8.18 -0.82
N VAL A 395 -11.96 7.32 -0.15
CA VAL A 395 -12.23 7.43 1.29
C VAL A 395 -11.06 6.89 2.11
N LEU A 396 -10.55 5.71 1.78
CA LEU A 396 -9.53 5.03 2.57
C LEU A 396 -8.17 5.75 2.53
N PHE A 397 -7.75 6.25 1.36
CA PHE A 397 -6.53 7.05 1.25
C PHE A 397 -6.65 8.39 1.97
N GLY A 398 -7.82 9.04 1.90
CA GLY A 398 -8.10 10.26 2.67
C GLY A 398 -8.03 10.03 4.18
N LEU A 399 -8.49 8.87 4.66
CA LEU A 399 -8.38 8.50 6.07
C LEU A 399 -6.92 8.30 6.50
N VAL A 400 -6.12 7.56 5.72
CA VAL A 400 -4.68 7.41 6.00
C VAL A 400 -3.97 8.76 5.99
N ALA A 401 -4.32 9.63 5.04
CA ALA A 401 -3.76 10.97 4.96
C ALA A 401 -4.06 11.79 6.23
N SER A 402 -5.30 11.71 6.72
CA SER A 402 -5.76 12.35 7.94
C SER A 402 -5.04 11.82 9.18
N VAL A 403 -4.71 10.52 9.22
CA VAL A 403 -3.87 9.94 10.28
C VAL A 403 -2.48 10.57 10.28
N GLY A 404 -1.87 10.83 9.12
CA GLY A 404 -0.62 11.57 9.00
C GLY A 404 -0.73 12.97 9.60
N LEU A 405 -1.77 13.72 9.22
CA LEU A 405 -2.03 15.07 9.76
C LEU A 405 -2.25 15.06 11.28
N SER A 406 -2.85 14.00 11.82
CA SER A 406 -3.09 13.91 13.27
C SER A 406 -1.82 13.86 14.11
N PHE A 407 -0.64 13.60 13.53
CA PHE A 407 0.64 13.71 14.25
C PHE A 407 1.04 15.17 14.54
N LEU A 408 0.41 16.15 13.88
CA LEU A 408 0.61 17.58 14.18
C LEU A 408 0.21 17.94 15.61
N GLN A 409 -0.70 17.17 16.23
CA GLN A 409 -1.11 17.38 17.63
C GLN A 409 0.06 17.25 18.61
N PHE A 410 1.15 16.58 18.21
CA PHE A 410 2.35 16.39 19.03
C PHE A 410 3.40 17.47 18.77
N THR A 411 3.11 18.46 17.92
CA THR A 411 4.04 19.49 17.46
C THR A 411 3.48 20.88 17.75
N ASN A 412 4.37 21.86 17.91
CA ASN A 412 3.97 23.26 18.09
C ASN A 412 3.73 23.92 16.73
N MET A 413 2.46 24.02 16.33
CA MET A 413 2.06 24.65 15.06
C MET A 413 1.96 26.17 15.09
N ASN A 414 2.25 26.81 16.23
CA ASN A 414 2.43 28.26 16.32
C ASN A 414 3.83 28.71 15.88
N SER A 415 4.76 27.77 15.66
CA SER A 415 6.12 28.07 15.19
C SER A 415 6.15 28.23 13.67
N MET A 416 6.62 29.38 13.19
CA MET A 416 6.79 29.66 11.76
C MET A 416 7.69 28.63 11.07
N ARG A 417 8.72 28.15 11.76
CA ARG A 417 9.60 27.07 11.28
C ARG A 417 8.80 25.80 10.96
N ASN A 418 7.93 25.38 11.88
CA ASN A 418 7.14 24.15 11.71
C ASN A 418 6.09 24.29 10.60
N LEU A 419 5.45 25.46 10.51
CA LEU A 419 4.53 25.80 9.42
C LEU A 419 5.25 25.75 8.07
N PHE A 420 6.45 26.34 7.99
CA PHE A 420 7.27 26.35 6.78
C PHE A 420 7.66 24.93 6.35
N ILE A 421 8.24 24.12 7.25
CA ILE A 421 8.66 22.74 6.95
C ILE A 421 7.47 21.91 6.47
N THR A 422 6.35 21.97 7.20
CA THR A 422 5.14 21.20 6.87
C THR A 422 4.58 21.63 5.52
N GLY A 423 4.38 22.92 5.30
CA GLY A 423 3.81 23.46 4.06
C GLY A 423 4.68 23.18 2.84
N VAL A 424 5.99 23.44 2.92
CA VAL A 424 6.92 23.20 1.81
C VAL A 424 7.04 21.72 1.48
N ALA A 425 7.12 20.84 2.48
CA ALA A 425 7.19 19.40 2.26
C ALA A 425 5.91 18.83 1.63
N PHE A 426 4.73 19.31 2.03
CA PHE A 426 3.47 18.93 1.38
C PHE A 426 3.40 19.40 -0.06
N PHE A 427 3.70 20.67 -0.30
CA PHE A 427 3.61 21.25 -1.64
C PHE A 427 4.56 20.57 -2.60
N LEU A 428 5.85 20.44 -2.25
CA LEU A 428 6.84 19.77 -3.10
C LEU A 428 6.59 18.26 -3.23
N GLY A 429 6.10 17.63 -2.16
CA GLY A 429 5.73 16.21 -2.18
C GLY A 429 4.57 15.89 -3.12
N LEU A 430 3.74 16.87 -3.51
CA LEU A 430 2.71 16.72 -4.54
C LEU A 430 3.16 17.25 -5.89
N SER A 431 3.78 18.44 -5.93
CA SER A 431 4.09 19.14 -7.18
C SER A 431 5.21 18.46 -7.98
N VAL A 432 6.24 17.92 -7.32
CA VAL A 432 7.36 17.26 -8.01
C VAL A 432 6.90 15.96 -8.68
N PRO A 433 6.22 15.02 -7.99
CA PRO A 433 5.66 13.84 -8.65
C PRO A 433 4.69 14.16 -9.78
N GLU A 434 3.85 15.19 -9.61
CA GLU A 434 2.92 15.61 -10.67
C GLU A 434 3.67 16.12 -11.91
N TYR A 435 4.71 16.94 -11.72
CA TYR A 435 5.58 17.36 -12.83
C TYR A 435 6.22 16.15 -13.54
N PHE A 436 6.77 15.19 -12.78
CA PHE A 436 7.37 13.98 -13.35
C PHE A 436 6.35 13.17 -14.15
N ARG A 437 5.11 13.08 -13.67
CA ARG A 437 4.02 12.36 -14.32
C ARG A 437 3.54 13.02 -15.59
N GLU A 438 3.22 14.31 -15.54
CA GLU A 438 2.80 15.07 -16.72
C GLU A 438 3.87 15.07 -17.80
N TYR A 439 5.14 15.26 -17.39
CA TYR A 439 6.25 15.22 -18.32
C TYR A 439 6.37 13.84 -18.97
N THR A 440 6.34 12.76 -18.19
CA THR A 440 6.39 11.40 -18.73
C THR A 440 5.24 11.10 -19.67
N ALA A 441 4.03 11.56 -19.35
CA ALA A 441 2.85 11.37 -20.19
C ALA A 441 2.97 12.11 -21.54
N LYS A 442 3.58 13.30 -21.57
CA LYS A 442 3.74 14.11 -22.78
C LYS A 442 4.95 13.68 -23.63
N ALA A 443 6.08 13.41 -22.98
CA ALA A 443 7.36 13.13 -23.64
C ALA A 443 7.60 11.63 -23.91
N LEU A 444 6.77 10.74 -23.36
CA LEU A 444 6.93 9.28 -23.38
C LEU A 444 8.24 8.78 -22.72
N HIS A 445 8.95 9.66 -22.02
CA HIS A 445 10.11 9.36 -21.18
C HIS A 445 10.10 10.27 -19.94
N GLY A 446 10.76 9.86 -18.87
CA GLY A 446 10.84 10.67 -17.65
C GLY A 446 11.73 11.92 -17.82
N PRO A 447 11.58 12.93 -16.95
CA PRO A 447 12.40 14.15 -16.97
C PRO A 447 13.90 13.90 -16.89
N ALA A 448 14.32 12.91 -16.09
CA ALA A 448 15.70 12.46 -16.12
C ALA A 448 15.92 11.64 -17.40
N HIS A 449 16.58 12.25 -18.38
CA HIS A 449 16.87 11.63 -19.68
C HIS A 449 18.33 11.86 -20.09
N THR A 450 19.21 11.00 -19.59
CA THR A 450 20.64 10.95 -19.90
C THR A 450 20.95 9.70 -20.74
N ARG A 451 22.21 9.58 -21.22
CA ARG A 451 22.68 8.35 -21.88
C ARG A 451 22.76 7.14 -20.94
N ALA A 452 22.65 7.35 -19.62
CA ALA A 452 22.65 6.29 -18.62
C ALA A 452 21.20 5.91 -18.24
N GLY A 453 20.63 4.91 -18.92
CA GLY A 453 19.25 4.46 -18.69
C GLY A 453 18.96 4.09 -17.22
N TRP A 454 19.88 3.36 -16.58
CA TRP A 454 19.79 2.99 -15.17
C TRP A 454 19.67 4.20 -14.23
N PHE A 455 20.35 5.30 -14.54
CA PHE A 455 20.32 6.52 -13.73
C PHE A 455 19.00 7.25 -13.91
N ASN A 456 18.50 7.29 -15.15
CA ASN A 456 17.19 7.84 -15.48
C ASN A 456 16.10 7.11 -14.70
N ASP A 457 16.10 5.78 -14.75
CA ASP A 457 15.12 4.96 -14.03
C ASP A 457 15.17 5.20 -12.53
N PHE A 458 16.37 5.30 -11.98
CA PHE A 458 16.56 5.58 -10.56
C PHE A 458 15.95 6.91 -10.15
N LEU A 459 16.31 8.01 -10.84
CA LEU A 459 15.79 9.34 -10.51
C LEU A 459 14.30 9.46 -10.77
N ASN A 460 13.83 9.00 -11.93
CA ASN A 460 12.42 9.06 -12.30
C ASN A 460 11.57 8.29 -11.28
N THR A 461 12.03 7.13 -10.80
CA THR A 461 11.31 6.36 -9.77
C THR A 461 11.25 7.09 -8.43
N ILE A 462 12.36 7.68 -7.97
CA ILE A 462 12.42 8.40 -6.69
C ILE A 462 11.51 9.63 -6.69
N PHE A 463 11.56 10.44 -7.74
CA PHE A 463 10.80 11.69 -7.81
C PHE A 463 9.34 11.50 -8.25
N PHE A 464 8.97 10.32 -8.78
CA PHE A 464 7.57 9.96 -9.00
C PHE A 464 6.82 9.59 -7.70
N SER A 465 7.54 9.40 -6.59
CA SER A 465 6.96 9.04 -5.29
C SER A 465 6.73 10.25 -4.39
N SER A 466 5.46 10.59 -4.15
CA SER A 466 5.09 11.66 -3.21
C SER A 466 5.63 11.48 -1.79
N PRO A 467 5.51 10.29 -1.15
CA PRO A 467 6.08 10.08 0.18
C PRO A 467 7.60 10.22 0.22
N THR A 468 8.30 9.81 -0.85
CA THR A 468 9.76 9.88 -0.92
C THR A 468 10.23 11.32 -1.04
N VAL A 469 9.62 12.11 -1.93
CA VAL A 469 9.95 13.55 -2.05
C VAL A 469 9.66 14.28 -0.74
N ALA A 470 8.52 13.99 -0.12
CA ALA A 470 8.15 14.55 1.18
C ALA A 470 9.15 14.20 2.27
N LEU A 471 9.63 12.95 2.32
CA LEU A 471 10.64 12.51 3.28
C LEU A 471 11.95 13.28 3.10
N ILE A 472 12.44 13.38 1.85
CA ILE A 472 13.69 14.07 1.53
C ILE A 472 13.60 15.53 1.99
N VAL A 473 12.54 16.25 1.60
CA VAL A 473 12.35 17.66 1.94
C VAL A 473 12.15 17.84 3.45
N ALA A 474 11.21 17.11 4.06
CA ALA A 474 10.84 17.29 5.45
C ALA A 474 12.00 16.96 6.39
N ILE A 475 12.72 15.85 6.17
CA ILE A 475 13.86 15.47 7.01
C ILE A 475 15.03 16.44 6.83
N PHE A 476 15.31 16.84 5.59
CA PHE A 476 16.39 17.78 5.32
C PHE A 476 16.13 19.10 6.05
N LEU A 477 14.95 19.70 5.88
CA LEU A 477 14.62 20.97 6.52
C LEU A 477 14.52 20.85 8.04
N ASP A 478 13.91 19.78 8.56
CA ASP A 478 13.72 19.60 10.00
C ASP A 478 15.02 19.32 10.77
N ASN A 479 16.06 18.82 10.09
CA ASN A 479 17.36 18.59 10.73
C ASN A 479 18.41 19.68 10.42
N THR A 480 18.13 20.62 9.51
CA THR A 480 19.05 21.72 9.16
C THR A 480 18.58 23.07 9.69
N LEU A 481 17.28 23.36 9.68
CA LEU A 481 16.72 24.62 10.17
C LEU A 481 16.61 24.61 11.70
N ASP A 482 17.32 25.51 12.37
CA ASP A 482 17.24 25.82 13.82
C ASP A 482 17.07 24.57 14.71
N TYR A 483 17.84 23.52 14.42
CA TYR A 483 17.66 22.19 15.03
C TYR A 483 17.88 22.17 16.55
N LYS A 484 18.82 22.98 17.06
CA LYS A 484 19.30 22.91 18.45
C LYS A 484 18.21 23.28 19.47
N GLU A 485 17.32 24.20 19.13
CA GLU A 485 16.29 24.73 20.04
C GLU A 485 14.89 24.19 19.72
N SER A 486 14.70 23.57 18.55
CA SER A 486 13.40 23.14 18.05
C SER A 486 12.95 21.75 18.53
N ALA A 487 13.72 21.07 19.39
CA ALA A 487 13.40 19.71 19.85
C ALA A 487 11.99 19.62 20.47
N ARG A 488 11.62 20.60 21.31
CA ARG A 488 10.29 20.67 21.92
C ARG A 488 9.21 20.94 20.88
N ASP A 489 9.46 21.86 19.96
CA ASP A 489 8.49 22.29 18.96
C ASP A 489 8.19 21.23 17.91
N ARG A 490 9.18 20.40 17.51
CA ARG A 490 9.00 19.34 16.51
C ARG A 490 8.44 18.03 17.08
N GLY A 491 8.10 17.99 18.38
CA GLY A 491 7.46 16.86 19.05
C GLY A 491 8.40 15.78 19.58
N MET A 492 9.70 16.05 19.72
CA MET A 492 10.65 15.05 20.22
C MET A 492 10.38 14.55 21.64
N PRO A 493 9.94 15.37 22.62
CA PRO A 493 9.67 14.88 23.98
C PRO A 493 8.66 13.74 24.01
N TRP A 494 7.63 13.80 23.15
CA TRP A 494 6.66 12.73 22.99
C TRP A 494 7.25 11.52 22.26
N TRP A 495 8.08 11.76 21.24
CA TRP A 495 8.65 10.71 20.38
C TRP A 495 9.72 9.84 21.06
N VAL A 496 10.51 10.41 21.98
CA VAL A 496 11.70 9.75 22.56
C VAL A 496 11.38 8.39 23.19
N LYS A 497 10.26 8.26 23.92
CA LYS A 497 9.85 7.00 24.56
C LYS A 497 9.53 5.88 23.55
N PHE A 498 9.21 6.21 22.31
CA PHE A 498 8.89 5.24 21.26
C PHE A 498 10.10 4.90 20.37
N ARG A 499 11.25 5.58 20.54
CA ARG A 499 12.44 5.30 19.71
C ARG A 499 13.10 3.98 20.06
N THR A 500 13.05 3.60 21.33
CA THR A 500 13.62 2.35 21.85
C THR A 500 12.52 1.37 22.17
N PHE A 501 12.79 0.07 22.02
CA PHE A 501 11.79 -0.95 22.30
C PHE A 501 11.37 -0.94 23.78
N LYS A 502 12.33 -0.78 24.69
CA LYS A 502 12.10 -0.74 26.15
C LYS A 502 11.58 0.61 26.67
N GLY A 503 11.38 1.60 25.80
CA GLY A 503 10.94 2.93 26.20
C GLY A 503 9.46 3.02 26.59
N ASP A 504 8.64 2.06 26.14
CA ASP A 504 7.23 1.92 26.53
C ASP A 504 6.91 0.42 26.73
N SER A 505 6.38 0.05 27.89
CA SER A 505 6.11 -1.36 28.24
C SER A 505 5.06 -2.00 27.32
N ARG A 506 4.16 -1.21 26.72
CA ARG A 506 3.14 -1.71 25.78
C ARG A 506 3.75 -2.26 24.48
N ASN A 507 4.99 -1.87 24.16
CA ASN A 507 5.70 -2.42 22.99
C ASN A 507 5.90 -3.94 23.12
N GLU A 508 6.01 -4.47 24.35
CA GLU A 508 6.12 -5.91 24.58
C GLU A 508 4.84 -6.64 24.17
N GLU A 509 3.67 -6.06 24.39
CA GLU A 509 2.40 -6.64 23.98
C GLU A 509 2.28 -6.65 22.45
N PHE A 510 2.55 -5.49 21.81
CA PHE A 510 2.27 -5.31 20.39
C PHE A 510 3.31 -5.93 19.45
N TYR A 511 4.59 -5.98 19.83
CA TYR A 511 5.70 -6.19 18.89
C TYR A 511 6.62 -7.39 19.17
N THR A 512 6.41 -8.09 20.28
CA THR A 512 7.15 -9.32 20.62
C THR A 512 6.94 -10.41 19.58
N LEU A 513 7.98 -11.11 19.15
CA LEU A 513 7.86 -12.27 18.26
C LEU A 513 7.00 -13.39 18.88
N PRO A 514 6.25 -14.15 18.05
CA PRO A 514 5.48 -15.29 18.51
C PRO A 514 6.38 -16.43 19.01
N PHE A 515 5.78 -17.44 19.64
CA PHE A 515 6.45 -18.68 20.07
C PHE A 515 7.67 -18.47 20.98
N ASN A 516 7.68 -17.40 21.79
CA ASN A 516 8.81 -17.01 22.65
C ASN A 516 10.15 -16.81 21.90
N LEU A 517 10.10 -16.55 20.58
CA LEU A 517 11.31 -16.32 19.78
C LEU A 517 12.11 -15.09 20.22
N ASN A 518 11.51 -14.17 21.00
CA ASN A 518 12.23 -13.04 21.61
C ASN A 518 13.35 -13.47 22.55
N ARG A 519 13.34 -14.71 23.06
CA ARG A 519 14.46 -15.24 23.86
C ARG A 519 15.73 -15.41 23.03
N PHE A 520 15.57 -15.74 21.74
CA PHE A 520 16.68 -15.93 20.79
C PHE A 520 17.00 -14.65 20.02
N PHE A 521 16.00 -13.81 19.79
CA PHE A 521 16.12 -12.52 19.13
C PHE A 521 15.61 -11.40 20.05
N PRO A 522 16.35 -11.09 21.13
CA PRO A 522 15.92 -10.07 22.07
C PRO A 522 15.87 -8.70 21.37
N PRO A 523 14.81 -7.91 21.59
CA PRO A 523 14.74 -6.56 21.06
C PRO A 523 15.84 -5.71 21.73
N SER A 524 16.78 -5.24 20.91
CA SER A 524 17.91 -4.39 21.31
C SER A 524 17.48 -2.98 21.68
#